data_AF-A0A3N7EP86-F1
#
_entry.id   AF-A0A3N7EP86-F1
#
_cell.length_a   1.000
_cell.length_b   1.000
_cell.length_c   1.000
_cell.angle_alpha   90.00
_cell.angle_beta   90.00
_cell.angle_gamma   90.00
#
_symmetry.space_group_name_H-M   'P 1'
#
loop_
_entity.id
_entity.type
_entity.pdbx_description
1 polymer ?
#
loop_
_entity_poly.entity_id
_entity_poly.type
_entity_poly.pdbx_seq_one_letter_code
_entity_poly.pdbx_strand_id
1 'polypeptide(L)'
;MLGSLGEEELDQMIRDYIESDQSTSPTPVSKPAPKKSQSILQDILLEATDIETQLLDKVLMYVRGMGEPNSLKEWVVMRLQVDGYEASLCKTSWVSSFGHKGDYDYIDVMIMDQNLSNKTTRLIVDMDLRSQFELARPTQTYKELINALPSVFVGSEERLDKIISLLCSAAKASLKENDLHIPPWRKAEYMQSKWFSKNCNKVSVMLNPELGSDASEEKNSATCCPSIF
;
A
#
# COMPACT_ATOMS: atom_id res chain seq x y z
N MET A 1 -15.90 -39.72 -22.14
CA MET A 1 -17.24 -39.37 -21.63
C MET A 1 -17.07 -38.15 -20.75
N LEU A 2 -17.57 -36.98 -21.15
CA LEU A 2 -17.62 -35.79 -20.29
C LEU A 2 -19.01 -35.77 -19.63
N GLY A 3 -19.05 -35.87 -18.31
CA GLY A 3 -20.28 -35.72 -17.54
C GLY A 3 -20.67 -34.26 -17.49
N SER A 4 -21.83 -33.93 -18.07
CA SER A 4 -22.48 -32.64 -17.86
C SER A 4 -22.90 -32.57 -16.39
N LEU A 5 -22.41 -31.58 -15.63
CA LEU A 5 -23.07 -31.23 -14.37
C LEU A 5 -24.52 -30.87 -14.71
N GLY A 6 -25.45 -31.52 -14.03
CA GLY A 6 -26.88 -31.26 -14.20
C GLY A 6 -27.22 -29.89 -13.62
N GLU A 7 -28.15 -29.20 -14.26
CA GLU A 7 -28.69 -27.91 -13.79
C GLU A 7 -29.21 -28.00 -12.34
N GLU A 8 -29.62 -29.20 -11.90
CA GLU A 8 -30.02 -29.52 -10.53
C GLU A 8 -28.90 -29.39 -9.49
N GLU A 9 -27.65 -29.70 -9.86
CA GLU A 9 -26.49 -29.59 -8.96
C GLU A 9 -26.07 -28.12 -8.80
N LEU A 10 -26.18 -27.33 -9.88
CA LEU A 10 -25.98 -25.89 -9.85
C LEU A 10 -27.04 -25.19 -8.99
N ASP A 11 -28.31 -25.57 -9.17
CA ASP A 11 -29.42 -25.06 -8.36
C ASP A 11 -29.28 -25.42 -6.88
N GLN A 12 -28.72 -26.60 -6.57
CA GLN A 12 -28.47 -26.99 -5.20
C GLN A 12 -27.33 -26.16 -4.58
N MET A 13 -26.24 -25.92 -5.31
CA MET A 13 -25.16 -25.04 -4.84
C MET A 13 -25.62 -23.60 -4.63
N ILE A 14 -26.53 -23.09 -5.47
CA ILE A 14 -27.11 -21.75 -5.31
C ILE A 14 -28.01 -21.70 -4.06
N ARG A 15 -28.84 -22.73 -3.84
CA ARG A 15 -29.68 -22.80 -2.63
C ARG A 15 -28.83 -22.88 -1.37
N ASP A 16 -27.81 -23.73 -1.36
CA ASP A 16 -26.90 -23.85 -0.22
C ASP A 16 -26.16 -22.54 0.05
N TYR A 17 -25.77 -21.77 -0.99
CA TYR A 17 -25.16 -20.45 -0.83
C TYR A 17 -26.11 -19.41 -0.21
N ILE A 18 -27.38 -19.39 -0.63
CA ILE A 18 -28.39 -18.45 -0.12
C ILE A 18 -28.82 -18.82 1.32
N GLU A 19 -28.91 -20.11 1.63
CA GLU A 19 -29.34 -20.61 2.95
C GLU A 19 -28.20 -20.52 3.98
N SER A 20 -26.93 -20.59 3.55
CA SER A 20 -25.75 -20.35 4.39
C SER A 20 -25.66 -18.93 4.97
N ASP A 21 -26.25 -17.93 4.28
CA ASP A 21 -26.27 -16.52 4.72
C ASP A 21 -27.54 -16.16 5.53
N GLN A 22 -28.49 -17.10 5.70
CA GLN A 22 -29.72 -16.90 6.49
C GLN A 22 -29.70 -17.70 7.80
N SER A 23 -28.70 -17.45 8.64
CA SER A 23 -28.83 -17.66 10.07
C SER A 23 -28.43 -16.39 10.81
N THR A 24 -29.41 -15.53 11.08
CA THR A 24 -29.44 -14.69 12.28
C THR A 24 -30.82 -14.08 12.46
N SER A 25 -31.44 -14.43 13.57
CA SER A 25 -32.66 -13.83 14.13
C SER A 25 -32.51 -12.32 14.37
N PRO A 26 -33.61 -11.53 14.31
CA PRO A 26 -33.54 -10.08 14.53
C PRO A 26 -33.39 -9.80 16.02
N THR A 27 -32.14 -9.56 16.44
CA THR A 27 -31.86 -8.94 17.73
C THR A 27 -31.77 -7.43 17.51
N PRO A 28 -32.36 -6.56 18.34
CA PRO A 28 -32.25 -5.11 18.17
C PRO A 28 -30.79 -4.70 18.43
N VAL A 29 -30.01 -4.53 17.36
CA VAL A 29 -28.63 -4.06 17.45
C VAL A 29 -28.65 -2.57 17.72
N SER A 30 -28.31 -2.22 18.96
CA SER A 30 -27.90 -0.89 19.36
C SER A 30 -26.75 -0.41 18.48
N LYS A 31 -26.98 0.64 17.69
CA LYS A 31 -25.96 1.34 16.89
C LYS A 31 -24.79 1.76 17.80
N PRO A 32 -23.55 1.28 17.60
CA PRO A 32 -22.39 1.92 18.23
C PRO A 32 -22.10 3.20 17.46
N ALA A 33 -21.98 4.30 18.19
CA ALA A 33 -21.85 5.65 17.66
C ALA A 33 -20.55 5.89 16.84
N PRO A 34 -20.62 6.76 15.81
CA PRO A 34 -19.54 7.06 14.85
C PRO A 34 -18.24 7.63 15.46
N LYS A 35 -18.32 8.22 16.66
CA LYS A 35 -17.17 8.86 17.34
C LYS A 35 -16.07 7.87 17.74
N LYS A 36 -16.39 6.58 17.92
CA LYS A 36 -15.44 5.57 18.41
C LYS A 36 -14.37 5.20 17.38
N SER A 37 -14.74 4.98 16.12
CA SER A 37 -13.77 4.55 15.10
C SER A 37 -12.80 5.66 14.73
N GLN A 38 -13.28 6.92 14.70
CA GLN A 38 -12.43 8.07 14.45
C GLN A 38 -11.45 8.29 15.60
N SER A 39 -11.88 8.21 16.87
CA SER A 39 -10.97 8.33 18.01
C SER A 39 -9.93 7.22 18.02
N ILE A 40 -10.34 5.96 17.76
CA ILE A 40 -9.39 4.83 17.66
C ILE A 40 -8.36 5.06 16.56
N LEU A 41 -8.78 5.55 15.38
CA LEU A 41 -7.83 5.85 14.30
C LEU A 41 -6.83 6.93 14.74
N GLN A 42 -7.29 7.99 15.41
CA GLN A 42 -6.41 9.03 15.92
C GLN A 42 -5.43 8.48 16.97
N ASP A 43 -5.90 7.65 17.90
CA ASP A 43 -5.05 7.00 18.90
C ASP A 43 -3.96 6.17 18.23
N ILE A 44 -4.31 5.35 17.22
CA ILE A 44 -3.33 4.57 16.45
C ILE A 44 -2.35 5.48 15.70
N LEU A 45 -2.80 6.59 15.11
CA LEU A 45 -1.92 7.52 14.41
C LEU A 45 -0.96 8.26 15.38
N LEU A 46 -1.38 8.48 16.62
CA LEU A 46 -0.56 9.07 17.68
C LEU A 46 0.45 8.09 18.30
N GLU A 47 0.30 6.77 18.07
CA GLU A 47 1.30 5.75 18.45
C GLU A 47 2.58 5.82 17.59
N ALA A 48 2.72 6.82 16.70
CA ALA A 48 3.91 6.97 15.87
C ALA A 48 5.16 7.24 16.70
N THR A 49 6.19 6.43 16.46
CA THR A 49 7.52 6.58 17.06
C THR A 49 8.31 7.71 16.41
N ASP A 50 9.32 8.20 17.11
CA ASP A 50 10.20 9.26 16.61
C ASP A 50 10.86 8.87 15.29
N ILE A 51 11.27 7.61 15.12
CA ILE A 51 11.89 7.12 13.90
C ILE A 51 10.92 7.12 12.72
N GLU A 52 9.65 6.75 12.94
CA GLU A 52 8.63 6.78 11.89
C GLU A 52 8.31 8.21 11.46
N THR A 53 8.26 9.14 12.41
CA THR A 53 8.05 10.57 12.13
C THR A 53 9.23 11.15 11.35
N GLN A 54 10.47 10.89 11.77
CA GLN A 54 11.68 11.33 11.06
C GLN A 54 11.75 10.76 9.64
N LEU A 55 11.40 9.48 9.48
CA LEU A 55 11.39 8.83 8.17
C LEU A 55 10.28 9.41 7.27
N LEU A 56 9.09 9.68 7.81
CA LEU A 56 8.01 10.35 7.10
C LEU A 56 8.44 11.74 6.60
N ASP A 57 9.07 12.55 7.45
CA ASP A 57 9.56 13.88 7.08
C ASP A 57 10.58 13.80 5.93
N LYS A 58 11.52 12.84 5.97
CA LYS A 58 12.46 12.58 4.88
C LYS A 58 11.74 12.19 3.59
N VAL A 59 10.79 11.25 3.65
CA VAL A 59 10.01 10.83 2.47
C VAL A 59 9.27 12.02 1.86
N LEU A 60 8.60 12.83 2.67
CA LEU A 60 7.89 14.03 2.21
C LEU A 60 8.84 15.07 1.60
N MET A 61 10.05 15.22 2.15
CA MET A 61 11.08 16.07 1.57
C MET A 61 11.51 15.56 0.17
N TYR A 62 11.74 14.25 0.00
CA TYR A 62 12.14 13.67 -1.29
C TYR A 62 11.07 13.77 -2.36
N VAL A 63 9.80 13.63 -1.98
CA VAL A 63 8.63 13.82 -2.87
C VAL A 63 8.59 15.25 -3.41
N ARG A 64 8.91 16.25 -2.57
CA ARG A 64 8.92 17.67 -2.99
C ARG A 64 10.12 18.03 -3.87
N GLY A 65 11.27 17.41 -3.63
CA GLY A 65 12.52 17.64 -4.38
C GLY A 65 12.68 16.77 -5.63
N MET A 66 11.60 16.17 -6.12
CA MET A 66 11.61 15.24 -7.24
C MET A 66 11.82 15.98 -8.58
N GLY A 67 12.72 15.47 -9.42
CA GLY A 67 12.80 15.81 -10.85
C GLY A 67 11.89 14.90 -11.69
N GLU A 68 12.28 14.54 -12.92
CA GLU A 68 11.61 13.46 -13.69
C GLU A 68 12.37 12.12 -13.56
N PRO A 69 12.00 11.25 -12.59
CA PRO A 69 12.26 9.83 -12.65
C PRO A 69 11.03 9.08 -13.18
N ASN A 70 11.27 7.90 -13.77
CA ASN A 70 10.20 7.05 -14.30
C ASN A 70 9.22 6.51 -13.23
N SER A 71 9.57 6.59 -11.94
CA SER A 71 8.73 6.15 -10.80
C SER A 71 9.05 6.91 -9.50
N LEU A 72 8.02 7.41 -8.82
CA LEU A 72 8.15 8.11 -7.52
C LEU A 72 8.68 7.22 -6.40
N LYS A 73 8.25 5.96 -6.34
CA LYS A 73 8.68 5.03 -5.29
C LYS A 73 10.17 4.69 -5.45
N GLU A 74 10.63 4.49 -6.69
CA GLU A 74 12.05 4.22 -6.98
C GLU A 74 12.94 5.41 -6.59
N TRP A 75 12.49 6.63 -6.88
CA TRP A 75 13.19 7.85 -6.45
C TRP A 75 13.33 7.95 -4.93
N VAL A 76 12.25 7.68 -4.19
CA VAL A 76 12.29 7.70 -2.72
C VAL A 76 13.22 6.61 -2.18
N VAL A 77 13.16 5.38 -2.72
CA VAL A 77 14.07 4.30 -2.35
C VAL A 77 15.53 4.72 -2.56
N MET A 78 15.84 5.26 -3.73
CA MET A 78 17.18 5.73 -4.07
C MET A 78 17.67 6.82 -3.09
N ARG A 79 16.83 7.81 -2.78
CA ARG A 79 17.17 8.86 -1.82
C ARG A 79 17.39 8.34 -0.40
N LEU A 80 16.55 7.40 0.05
CA LEU A 80 16.72 6.75 1.34
C LEU A 80 18.04 5.96 1.41
N GLN A 81 18.40 5.26 0.34
CA GLN A 81 19.66 4.53 0.26
C GLN A 81 20.89 5.46 0.29
N VAL A 82 20.83 6.60 -0.41
CA VAL A 82 21.88 7.64 -0.36
C VAL A 82 22.07 8.16 1.07
N ASP A 83 20.99 8.28 1.83
CA ASP A 83 21.01 8.68 3.24
C ASP A 83 21.40 7.55 4.20
N GLY A 84 21.74 6.37 3.69
CA GLY A 84 22.24 5.23 4.47
C GLY A 84 21.15 4.30 5.04
N TYR A 85 19.89 4.47 4.64
CA TYR A 85 18.83 3.55 5.04
C TYR A 85 18.88 2.27 4.19
N GLU A 86 18.65 1.10 4.82
CA GLU A 86 18.39 -0.14 4.11
C GLU A 86 16.95 -0.13 3.58
N ALA A 87 16.75 0.53 2.43
CA ALA A 87 15.46 0.66 1.77
C ALA A 87 15.39 -0.15 0.47
N SER A 88 14.22 -0.72 0.18
CA SER A 88 13.97 -1.47 -1.06
C SER A 88 12.51 -1.33 -1.52
N LEU A 89 12.27 -1.47 -2.82
CA LEU A 89 10.91 -1.56 -3.33
C LEU A 89 10.42 -3.01 -3.18
N CYS A 90 9.40 -3.23 -2.36
CA CYS A 90 8.76 -4.51 -2.22
C CYS A 90 7.59 -4.63 -3.18
N LYS A 91 7.59 -5.66 -4.04
CA LYS A 91 6.46 -6.02 -4.89
C LYS A 91 5.84 -7.32 -4.38
N THR A 92 4.59 -7.28 -3.95
CA THR A 92 3.83 -8.44 -3.50
C THR A 92 2.87 -8.90 -4.59
N SER A 93 2.66 -10.21 -4.68
CA SER A 93 1.56 -10.80 -5.42
C SER A 93 0.96 -11.94 -4.60
N TRP A 94 -0.37 -12.09 -4.68
CA TRP A 94 -1.09 -13.12 -3.94
C TRP A 94 -2.30 -13.62 -4.71
N VAL A 95 -2.76 -14.81 -4.32
CA VAL A 95 -4.03 -15.38 -4.75
C VAL A 95 -4.89 -15.51 -3.50
N SER A 96 -6.02 -14.82 -3.46
CA SER A 96 -6.99 -14.95 -2.37
C SER A 96 -7.66 -16.32 -2.40
N SER A 97 -8.27 -16.72 -1.28
CA SER A 97 -9.00 -17.99 -1.14
C SER A 97 -10.12 -18.20 -2.17
N PHE A 98 -10.60 -17.11 -2.79
CA PHE A 98 -11.63 -17.12 -3.84
C PHE A 98 -11.05 -17.05 -5.27
N GLY A 99 -9.74 -17.28 -5.43
CA GLY A 99 -9.07 -17.28 -6.73
C GLY A 99 -8.77 -15.90 -7.31
N HIS A 100 -9.16 -14.80 -6.64
CA HIS A 100 -8.79 -13.46 -7.07
C HIS A 100 -7.31 -13.22 -6.85
N LYS A 101 -6.61 -12.80 -7.91
CA LYS A 101 -5.22 -12.37 -7.85
C LYS A 101 -5.14 -10.90 -7.45
N GLY A 102 -4.07 -10.54 -6.79
CA GLY A 102 -3.73 -9.15 -6.49
C GLY A 102 -2.23 -8.97 -6.55
N ASP A 103 -1.81 -7.77 -6.90
CA ASP A 103 -0.45 -7.27 -6.80
C ASP A 103 -0.44 -5.90 -6.12
N TYR A 104 0.68 -5.58 -5.49
CA TYR A 104 0.87 -4.31 -4.83
C TYR A 104 2.36 -4.02 -4.66
N ASP A 105 2.71 -2.74 -4.57
CA ASP A 105 4.08 -2.33 -4.29
C ASP A 105 4.14 -1.23 -3.22
N TYR A 106 5.13 -1.35 -2.35
CA TYR A 106 5.39 -0.43 -1.26
C TYR A 106 6.89 -0.40 -0.99
N ILE A 107 7.33 0.57 -0.19
CA ILE A 107 8.75 0.70 0.17
C ILE A 107 8.97 0.03 1.52
N ASP A 108 9.95 -0.87 1.57
CA ASP A 108 10.37 -1.61 2.76
C ASP A 108 11.67 -1.00 3.30
N VAL A 109 11.69 -0.59 4.57
CA VAL A 109 12.86 0.03 5.21
C VAL A 109 13.22 -0.74 6.47
N MET A 110 14.46 -1.23 6.55
CA MET A 110 15.00 -1.87 7.74
C MET A 110 15.79 -0.85 8.56
N ILE A 111 15.37 -0.62 9.81
CA ILE A 111 16.06 0.26 10.75
C ILE A 111 16.80 -0.60 11.77
N MET A 112 18.12 -0.46 11.85
CA MET A 112 18.91 -1.07 12.91
C MET A 112 18.95 -0.16 14.14
N ASP A 113 18.46 -0.64 15.27
CA ASP A 113 18.66 0.03 16.54
C ASP A 113 20.07 -0.27 17.08
N GLN A 114 20.94 0.73 17.06
CA GLN A 114 22.32 0.60 17.52
C GLN A 114 22.43 0.56 19.05
N ASN A 115 21.40 0.97 19.79
CA ASN A 115 21.41 1.07 21.25
C ASN A 115 20.77 -0.15 21.93
N LEU A 116 19.81 -0.83 21.27
CA LEU A 116 19.17 -2.04 21.79
C LEU A 116 19.53 -3.27 20.94
N SER A 117 20.57 -3.99 21.37
CA SER A 117 20.85 -5.39 21.00
C SER A 117 20.70 -5.76 19.52
N ASN A 118 21.12 -4.89 18.59
CA ASN A 118 20.98 -5.10 17.13
C ASN A 118 19.55 -5.49 16.71
N LYS A 119 18.52 -4.94 17.38
CA LYS A 119 17.14 -5.19 16.99
C LYS A 119 16.85 -4.44 15.69
N THR A 120 16.53 -5.18 14.63
CA THR A 120 16.09 -4.58 13.37
C THR A 120 14.58 -4.37 13.39
N THR A 121 14.15 -3.13 13.24
CA THR A 121 12.74 -2.78 13.10
C THR A 121 12.42 -2.60 11.62
N ARG A 122 11.42 -3.35 11.14
CA ARG A 122 10.88 -3.23 9.79
C ARG A 122 9.82 -2.12 9.76
N LEU A 123 10.01 -1.13 8.89
CA LEU A 123 9.03 -0.07 8.61
C LEU A 123 8.52 -0.19 7.17
N ILE A 124 7.22 0.00 7.01
CA ILE A 124 6.54 0.05 5.73
C ILE A 124 6.28 1.51 5.40
N VAL A 125 6.66 1.91 4.19
CA VAL A 125 6.34 3.21 3.61
C VAL A 125 5.38 2.98 2.44
N ASP A 126 4.14 3.42 2.62
CA ASP A 126 3.12 3.44 1.58
C ASP A 126 2.86 4.88 1.15
N MET A 127 3.03 5.16 -0.13
CA MET A 127 2.93 6.53 -0.66
C MET A 127 1.50 6.96 -0.98
N ASP A 128 0.54 6.02 -0.95
CA ASP A 128 -0.87 6.29 -1.27
C ASP A 128 -1.81 5.35 -0.51
N LEU A 129 -1.63 5.26 0.81
CA LEU A 129 -2.40 4.35 1.66
C LEU A 129 -3.90 4.68 1.62
N ARG A 130 -4.25 5.97 1.60
CA ARG A 130 -5.65 6.44 1.62
C ARG A 130 -6.48 5.88 0.48
N SER A 131 -5.98 5.91 -0.75
CA SER A 131 -6.71 5.44 -1.93
C SER A 131 -7.08 3.95 -1.82
N GLN A 132 -6.27 3.17 -1.10
CA GLN A 132 -6.51 1.74 -0.88
C GLN A 132 -7.80 1.47 -0.12
N PHE A 133 -8.36 2.45 0.59
CA PHE A 133 -9.57 2.32 1.41
C PHE A 133 -10.78 3.09 0.86
N GLU A 134 -10.70 3.69 -0.32
CA GLU A 134 -11.85 4.39 -0.90
C GLU A 134 -12.98 3.44 -1.31
N LEU A 135 -14.23 3.79 -1.03
CA LEU A 135 -15.39 2.95 -1.39
C LEU A 135 -16.32 3.66 -2.37
N ALA A 136 -17.02 2.87 -3.19
CA ALA A 136 -18.19 3.35 -3.89
C ALA A 136 -19.34 3.58 -2.89
N ARG A 137 -19.96 4.76 -2.97
CA ARG A 137 -21.08 5.18 -2.09
C ARG A 137 -20.78 5.00 -0.59
N PRO A 138 -19.71 5.61 -0.06
CA PRO A 138 -19.42 5.51 1.36
C PRO A 138 -20.43 6.30 2.18
N THR A 139 -20.76 5.80 3.37
CA THR A 139 -21.52 6.57 4.37
C THR A 139 -20.71 7.79 4.79
N GLN A 140 -21.38 8.82 5.31
CA GLN A 140 -20.71 10.05 5.74
C GLN A 140 -19.65 9.77 6.82
N THR A 141 -19.96 8.90 7.78
CA THR A 141 -19.02 8.44 8.81
C THR A 141 -17.77 7.80 8.21
N TYR A 142 -17.93 6.95 7.18
CA TYR A 142 -16.78 6.31 6.55
C TYR A 142 -15.92 7.31 5.79
N LYS A 143 -16.54 8.28 5.09
CA LYS A 143 -15.81 9.37 4.42
C LYS A 143 -14.94 10.16 5.39
N GLU A 144 -15.46 10.51 6.56
CA GLU A 144 -14.71 11.23 7.59
C GLU A 144 -13.51 10.42 8.10
N LEU A 145 -13.68 9.10 8.26
CA LEU A 145 -12.61 8.20 8.66
C LEU A 145 -11.49 8.13 7.60
N ILE A 146 -11.83 8.03 6.32
CA ILE A 146 -10.84 8.00 5.22
C ILE A 146 -10.15 9.36 5.06
N ASN A 147 -10.88 10.47 5.23
CA ASN A 147 -10.29 11.81 5.16
C ASN A 147 -9.25 12.06 6.27
N ALA A 148 -9.42 11.41 7.43
CA ALA A 148 -8.47 11.48 8.53
C ALA A 148 -7.22 10.60 8.31
N LEU A 149 -7.28 9.61 7.41
CA LEU A 149 -6.14 8.72 7.16
C LEU A 149 -5.06 9.45 6.35
N PRO A 150 -3.77 9.35 6.70
CA PRO A 150 -2.70 9.98 5.91
C PRO A 150 -2.58 9.31 4.54
N SER A 151 -2.29 10.11 3.51
CA SER A 151 -2.00 9.59 2.16
C SER A 151 -0.66 8.86 2.12
N VAL A 152 0.40 9.47 2.68
CA VAL A 152 1.69 8.82 2.88
C VAL A 152 1.73 8.26 4.29
N PHE A 153 1.88 6.94 4.42
CA PHE A 153 2.01 6.25 5.68
C PHE A 153 3.45 5.74 5.85
N VAL A 154 4.00 5.93 7.05
CA VAL A 154 5.24 5.29 7.48
C VAL A 154 4.99 4.65 8.83
N GLY A 155 5.11 3.33 8.93
CA GLY A 155 4.92 2.67 10.22
C GLY A 155 5.27 1.19 10.25
N SER A 156 5.27 0.62 11.46
CA SER A 156 5.44 -0.81 11.68
C SER A 156 4.31 -1.66 11.09
N GLU A 157 4.57 -2.95 10.91
CA GLU A 157 3.56 -3.93 10.49
C GLU A 157 2.37 -3.97 11.46
N GLU A 158 2.64 -3.94 12.76
CA GLU A 158 1.60 -3.98 13.80
C GLU A 158 0.66 -2.78 13.68
N ARG A 159 1.22 -1.57 13.49
CA ARG A 159 0.40 -0.36 13.42
C ARG A 159 -0.42 -0.34 12.13
N LEU A 160 0.18 -0.76 11.02
CA LEU A 160 -0.53 -0.90 9.76
C LEU A 160 -1.66 -1.92 9.86
N ASP A 161 -1.45 -3.04 10.55
CA ASP A 161 -2.47 -4.08 10.73
C ASP A 161 -3.68 -3.58 11.56
N LYS A 162 -3.42 -2.81 12.63
CA LYS A 162 -4.48 -2.13 13.41
C LYS A 162 -5.32 -1.21 12.52
N ILE A 163 -4.67 -0.42 11.65
CA ILE A 163 -5.35 0.46 10.69
C ILE A 163 -6.19 -0.35 9.70
N ILE A 164 -5.60 -1.38 9.06
CA ILE A 164 -6.29 -2.22 8.08
C ILE A 164 -7.54 -2.85 8.71
N SER A 165 -7.39 -3.43 9.91
CA SER A 165 -8.48 -4.08 10.65
C SER A 165 -9.62 -3.10 10.97
N LEU A 166 -9.29 -1.92 11.47
CA LEU A 166 -10.26 -0.86 11.78
C LEU A 166 -11.02 -0.41 10.52
N LEU A 167 -10.28 -0.08 9.45
CA LEU A 167 -10.85 0.46 8.22
C LEU A 167 -11.66 -0.58 7.44
N CYS A 168 -11.24 -1.86 7.42
CA CYS A 168 -12.01 -2.94 6.78
C CYS A 168 -13.31 -3.22 7.53
N SER A 169 -13.29 -3.16 8.87
CA SER A 169 -14.51 -3.27 9.68
C SER A 169 -15.48 -2.11 9.42
N ALA A 170 -14.97 -0.87 9.39
CA ALA A 170 -15.77 0.31 9.04
C ALA A 170 -16.29 0.26 7.59
N ALA A 171 -15.49 -0.26 6.66
CA ALA A 171 -15.88 -0.44 5.26
C ALA A 171 -17.04 -1.42 5.12
N LYS A 172 -16.95 -2.56 5.81
CA LYS A 172 -18.00 -3.56 5.89
C LYS A 172 -19.30 -2.96 6.43
N ALA A 173 -19.24 -2.15 7.49
CA ALA A 173 -20.41 -1.45 8.02
C ALA A 173 -21.02 -0.48 7.01
N SER A 174 -20.18 0.34 6.35
CA SER A 174 -20.62 1.31 5.34
C SER A 174 -21.29 0.65 4.13
N LEU A 175 -20.76 -0.47 3.64
CA LEU A 175 -21.32 -1.19 2.50
C LEU A 175 -22.66 -1.83 2.86
N LYS A 176 -22.75 -2.45 4.04
CA LYS A 176 -23.99 -3.05 4.54
C LYS A 176 -25.10 -2.03 4.73
N GLU A 177 -24.79 -0.83 5.22
CA GLU A 177 -25.78 0.24 5.40
C GLU A 177 -26.39 0.70 4.06
N ASN A 178 -25.66 0.53 2.95
CA ASN A 178 -26.13 0.85 1.61
C ASN A 178 -26.59 -0.38 0.82
N ASP A 179 -26.83 -1.52 1.49
CA ASP A 179 -27.22 -2.79 0.89
C ASP A 179 -26.26 -3.28 -0.23
N LEU A 180 -24.97 -2.96 -0.09
CA LEU A 180 -23.93 -3.37 -1.02
C LEU A 180 -23.19 -4.62 -0.51
N HIS A 181 -22.96 -5.58 -1.42
CA HIS A 181 -22.11 -6.72 -1.14
C HIS A 181 -20.66 -6.28 -0.87
N ILE A 182 -19.96 -6.98 0.03
CA ILE A 182 -18.57 -6.69 0.38
C ILE A 182 -17.65 -7.44 -0.58
N PRO A 183 -17.01 -6.77 -1.54
CA PRO A 183 -16.16 -7.47 -2.47
C PRO A 183 -14.94 -8.07 -1.75
N PRO A 184 -14.36 -9.16 -2.27
CA PRO A 184 -13.23 -9.85 -1.63
C PRO A 184 -12.04 -8.93 -1.33
N TRP A 185 -11.75 -7.97 -2.20
CA TRP A 185 -10.65 -7.00 -2.02
C TRP A 185 -10.88 -5.95 -0.92
N ARG A 186 -12.06 -5.95 -0.29
CA ARG A 186 -12.38 -5.11 0.88
C ARG A 186 -12.42 -5.90 2.19
N LYS A 187 -12.14 -7.21 2.13
CA LYS A 187 -11.96 -8.03 3.33
C LYS A 187 -10.55 -7.81 3.89
N ALA A 188 -10.43 -7.87 5.22
CA ALA A 188 -9.17 -7.62 5.92
C ALA A 188 -8.04 -8.55 5.43
N GLU A 189 -8.31 -9.85 5.28
CA GLU A 189 -7.33 -10.84 4.80
C GLU A 189 -6.74 -10.48 3.43
N TYR A 190 -7.57 -10.02 2.49
CA TYR A 190 -7.11 -9.60 1.17
C TYR A 190 -6.26 -8.33 1.28
N MET A 191 -6.70 -7.36 2.08
CA MET A 191 -5.99 -6.09 2.26
C MET A 191 -4.64 -6.31 2.95
N GLN A 192 -4.59 -7.10 4.02
CA GLN A 192 -3.37 -7.51 4.71
C GLN A 192 -2.35 -8.16 3.76
N SER A 193 -2.83 -8.95 2.79
CA SER A 193 -1.94 -9.61 1.82
C SER A 193 -1.12 -8.64 0.96
N LYS A 194 -1.58 -7.39 0.78
CA LYS A 194 -0.82 -6.34 0.07
C LYS A 194 0.53 -6.07 0.72
N TRP A 195 0.57 -6.04 2.05
CA TRP A 195 1.77 -5.64 2.81
C TRP A 195 2.45 -6.82 3.52
N PHE A 196 1.70 -7.85 3.92
CA PHE A 196 2.21 -8.96 4.75
C PHE A 196 2.40 -10.28 4.00
N SER A 197 2.23 -10.29 2.67
CA SER A 197 2.54 -11.48 1.89
C SER A 197 4.03 -11.85 1.99
N LYS A 198 4.29 -13.14 2.25
CA LYS A 198 5.66 -13.70 2.31
C LYS A 198 6.39 -13.64 0.96
N ASN A 199 5.67 -13.44 -0.14
CA ASN A 199 6.20 -13.43 -1.50
C ASN A 199 6.62 -12.02 -1.95
N CYS A 200 7.10 -11.18 -1.04
CA CYS A 200 7.67 -9.88 -1.36
C CYS A 200 8.95 -10.05 -2.21
N ASN A 201 8.92 -9.61 -3.46
CA ASN A 201 10.12 -9.48 -4.28
C ASN A 201 10.73 -8.09 -4.06
N LYS A 202 11.91 -8.05 -3.41
CA LYS A 202 12.68 -6.82 -3.20
C LYS A 202 13.41 -6.45 -4.49
N VAL A 203 12.96 -5.39 -5.15
CA VAL A 203 13.61 -4.86 -6.34
C VAL A 203 14.75 -3.94 -5.91
N SER A 204 15.96 -4.24 -6.37
CA SER A 204 17.11 -3.36 -6.22
C SER A 204 16.95 -2.17 -7.17
N VAL A 205 16.93 -0.96 -6.61
CA VAL A 205 17.00 0.28 -7.38
C VAL A 205 18.48 0.61 -7.53
N MET A 206 19.04 0.36 -8.71
CA MET A 206 20.43 0.70 -9.01
C MET A 206 20.53 2.20 -9.35
N LEU A 207 21.51 2.89 -8.77
CA LEU A 207 21.93 4.22 -9.21
C LEU A 207 22.58 4.07 -10.59
N ASN A 208 21.98 4.61 -11.65
CA ASN A 208 22.71 4.89 -12.88
C ASN A 208 23.46 6.22 -12.68
N PRO A 209 24.81 6.23 -12.65
CA PRO A 209 25.56 7.45 -12.34
C PRO A 209 25.65 8.47 -13.48
N GLU A 210 25.03 8.25 -14.64
CA GLU A 210 25.29 9.07 -15.82
C GLU A 210 24.23 10.17 -16.03
N LEU A 211 24.41 11.30 -15.34
CA LEU A 211 24.05 12.60 -15.90
C LEU A 211 24.84 13.72 -15.22
N GLY A 212 25.92 14.19 -15.86
CA GLY A 212 26.54 15.47 -15.50
C GLY A 212 28.06 15.58 -15.66
N SER A 213 28.58 15.49 -16.89
CA SER A 213 29.79 16.21 -17.25
C SER A 213 29.72 16.66 -18.71
N ASP A 214 29.04 17.78 -18.95
CA ASP A 214 29.30 18.59 -20.14
C ASP A 214 30.69 19.20 -19.99
N ALA A 215 31.67 18.56 -20.63
CA ALA A 215 32.95 19.18 -20.93
C ALA A 215 32.85 19.80 -22.33
N SER A 216 32.83 21.12 -22.33
CA SER A 216 32.90 22.01 -23.48
C SER A 216 33.93 21.59 -24.54
N GLU A 217 33.47 21.42 -25.78
CA GLU A 217 34.32 21.39 -26.97
C GLU A 217 34.98 22.77 -27.18
N GLU A 218 36.27 22.85 -26.90
CA GLU A 218 37.11 23.94 -27.38
C GLU A 218 37.59 23.66 -28.81
N LYS A 219 37.23 24.59 -29.70
CA LYS A 219 37.67 24.71 -31.09
C LYS A 219 39.18 24.61 -31.21
N ASN A 220 39.66 23.73 -32.09
CA ASN A 220 40.90 24.00 -32.81
C ASN A 220 40.65 24.01 -34.32
N SER A 221 40.75 25.22 -34.86
CA SER A 221 40.84 25.55 -36.27
C SER A 221 42.14 25.00 -36.85
N ALA A 222 42.03 24.12 -37.84
CA ALA A 222 43.06 23.95 -38.85
C ALA A 222 42.41 23.72 -40.21
N THR A 223 42.25 24.82 -40.94
CA THR A 223 42.01 24.85 -42.38
C THR A 223 43.14 24.14 -43.12
N CYS A 224 42.82 23.17 -43.99
CA CYS A 224 43.44 23.06 -45.31
C CYS A 224 42.79 21.97 -46.18
N CYS A 225 42.17 22.41 -47.27
CA CYS A 225 41.98 21.68 -48.53
C CYS A 225 41.97 22.77 -49.64
N PRO A 226 42.18 22.48 -50.93
CA PRO A 226 43.05 21.49 -51.60
C PRO A 226 43.84 22.14 -52.78
N SER A 227 44.70 21.39 -53.48
CA SER A 227 45.08 21.52 -54.92
C SER A 227 46.24 20.55 -55.20
N ILE A 228 46.17 19.54 -56.07
CA ILE A 228 46.12 19.60 -57.56
C ILE A 228 47.22 20.51 -58.14
N PHE A 229 48.47 20.02 -58.21
CA PHE A 229 49.16 19.49 -59.40
C PHE A 229 50.52 18.94 -58.97
#